data_AF-A0A1I1K9M5-F1
#
_entry.id   AF-A0A1I1K9M5-F1
#
_cell.length_a   1.000
_cell.length_b   1.000
_cell.length_c   1.000
_cell.angle_alpha   90.00
_cell.angle_beta   90.00
_cell.angle_gamma   90.00
#
_symmetry.space_group_name_H-M   'P 1'
#
loop_
_entity.id
_entity.type
_entity.pdbx_description
1 polymer ?
#
loop_
_entity_poly.entity_id
_entity_poly.type
_entity_poly.pdbx_seq_one_letter_code
_entity_poly.pdbx_strand_id
1 'polypeptide(L)'
;MSMRNRLSALLATVGLAAGLVVTLAGPAGAATPHCHGTSSVHVLGNGYNEYDVMPTRTPNDMNWRCVLAIGDGYVGDQYYAVWYLQRSLHACYGQEIAIDGKYGPQTAEAVKNVQRFHNSVQDAGLAVDGVYGPNTAYYMEYQNTLGRCWTKT
;
A
#
# COMPACT_ATOMS: atom_id res chain seq x y z
N MET A 1 -57.14 -55.42 -20.51
CA MET A 1 -57.83 -56.24 -19.49
C MET A 1 -57.19 -55.96 -18.15
N SER A 2 -58.04 -55.68 -17.15
CA SER A 2 -57.75 -55.53 -15.71
C SER A 2 -57.26 -54.18 -15.16
N MET A 3 -58.24 -53.50 -14.58
CA MET A 3 -58.19 -52.42 -13.58
C MET A 3 -57.93 -53.00 -12.17
N ARG A 4 -57.37 -52.20 -11.25
CA ARG A 4 -57.62 -52.13 -9.77
C ARG A 4 -56.45 -51.41 -9.07
N ASN A 5 -56.52 -50.09 -8.83
CA ASN A 5 -57.13 -49.39 -7.68
C ASN A 5 -56.48 -49.72 -6.32
N ARG A 6 -55.92 -48.72 -5.59
CA ARG A 6 -56.25 -48.32 -4.19
C ARG A 6 -55.49 -47.04 -3.76
N LEU A 7 -56.26 -46.06 -3.27
CA LEU A 7 -55.85 -44.86 -2.53
C LEU A 7 -55.33 -45.21 -1.13
N SER A 8 -54.29 -44.52 -0.64
CA SER A 8 -53.90 -44.27 0.78
C SER A 8 -52.55 -43.54 0.77
N ALA A 9 -52.18 -42.60 1.62
CA ALA A 9 -52.80 -41.76 2.63
C ALA A 9 -51.77 -40.65 2.90
N LEU A 10 -52.23 -39.47 3.31
CA LEU A 10 -51.40 -38.31 3.65
C LEU A 10 -50.36 -38.64 4.74
N LEU A 11 -49.10 -38.23 4.52
CA LEU A 11 -48.13 -37.97 5.59
C LEU A 11 -47.44 -36.65 5.26
N ALA A 12 -47.92 -35.59 5.91
CA ALA A 12 -47.26 -34.29 5.95
C ALA A 12 -46.01 -34.42 6.84
N THR A 13 -44.84 -34.55 6.23
CA THR A 13 -43.57 -34.35 6.93
C THR A 13 -43.12 -32.92 6.69
N VAL A 14 -43.44 -32.03 7.64
CA VAL A 14 -42.75 -30.74 7.78
C VAL A 14 -41.34 -31.04 8.26
N GLY A 15 -40.40 -31.18 7.32
CA GLY A 15 -38.97 -31.26 7.61
C GLY A 15 -38.42 -29.84 7.76
N LEU A 16 -37.89 -29.52 8.94
CA LEU A 16 -37.02 -28.35 9.11
C LEU A 16 -35.83 -28.48 8.16
N ALA A 17 -35.82 -27.71 7.07
CA ALA A 17 -34.62 -27.51 6.28
C ALA A 17 -33.70 -26.55 7.07
N ALA A 18 -32.83 -27.11 7.91
CA ALA A 18 -31.68 -26.37 8.43
C ALA A 18 -30.73 -26.09 7.25
N GLY A 19 -30.89 -24.92 6.63
CA GLY A 19 -30.03 -24.47 5.54
C GLY A 19 -28.60 -24.31 6.03
N LEU A 20 -27.72 -25.22 5.59
CA LEU A 20 -26.28 -25.10 5.83
C LEU A 20 -25.72 -24.04 4.87
N VAL A 21 -25.64 -22.79 5.33
CA VAL A 21 -24.91 -21.74 4.61
C VAL A 21 -23.42 -22.01 4.78
N VAL A 22 -22.81 -22.63 3.77
CA VAL A 22 -21.35 -22.76 3.70
C VAL A 22 -20.78 -21.42 3.23
N THR A 23 -20.36 -20.58 4.17
CA THR A 23 -19.55 -19.40 3.83
C THR A 23 -18.17 -19.89 3.41
N LEU A 24 -17.86 -19.83 2.11
CA LEU A 24 -16.50 -19.97 1.64
C LEU A 24 -15.71 -18.79 2.21
N ALA A 25 -14.85 -19.04 3.20
CA ALA A 25 -13.86 -18.07 3.60
C ALA A 25 -13.01 -17.76 2.36
N GLY A 26 -13.13 -16.54 1.84
CA GLY A 26 -12.25 -16.07 0.79
C GLY A 26 -10.80 -16.19 1.23
N PRO A 27 -9.84 -16.25 0.29
CA PRO A 27 -8.43 -16.29 0.66
C PRO A 27 -8.13 -15.06 1.54
N ALA A 28 -7.61 -15.30 2.74
CA ALA A 28 -7.09 -14.23 3.57
C ALA A 28 -5.90 -13.62 2.82
N GLY A 29 -6.10 -12.44 2.22
CA GLY A 29 -5.02 -11.69 1.61
C GLY A 29 -4.01 -11.34 2.70
N ALA A 30 -2.75 -11.73 2.51
CA ALA A 30 -1.69 -11.32 3.42
C ALA A 30 -1.59 -9.80 3.42
N ALA A 31 -1.50 -9.20 4.61
CA ALA A 31 -1.29 -7.76 4.74
C ALA A 31 0.02 -7.36 4.04
N THR A 32 0.02 -6.20 3.39
CA THR A 32 1.22 -5.65 2.76
C THR A 32 2.30 -5.45 3.83
N PRO A 33 3.54 -5.92 3.62
CA PRO A 33 4.60 -5.78 4.61
C PRO A 33 5.00 -4.32 4.79
N HIS A 34 5.50 -3.95 5.97
CA HIS A 34 6.09 -2.63 6.20
C HIS A 34 7.45 -2.50 5.49
N CYS A 35 7.80 -1.28 5.11
CA CYS A 35 9.13 -0.99 4.60
C CYS A 35 10.13 -1.03 5.77
N HIS A 36 11.22 -1.78 5.64
CA HIS A 36 12.29 -1.86 6.63
C HIS A 36 13.64 -1.44 6.04
N GLY A 37 13.64 -0.59 5.02
CA GLY A 37 14.88 -0.05 4.48
C GLY A 37 14.66 0.77 3.22
N THR A 38 15.75 0.97 2.51
CA THR A 38 15.75 1.65 1.21
C THR A 38 16.55 0.84 0.21
N SER A 39 16.26 1.08 -1.06
CA SER A 39 17.13 0.65 -2.15
C SER A 39 17.55 1.85 -2.98
N SER A 40 18.77 1.80 -3.50
CA SER A 40 19.35 2.84 -4.35
C SER A 40 19.69 2.27 -5.73
N VAL A 41 19.24 2.94 -6.79
CA VAL A 41 19.65 2.63 -8.17
C VAL A 41 20.63 3.68 -8.62
N HIS A 42 21.79 3.25 -9.11
CA HIS A 42 22.75 4.17 -9.73
C HIS A 42 22.22 4.62 -11.09
N VAL A 43 22.09 5.93 -11.29
CA VAL A 43 21.67 6.52 -12.54
C VAL A 43 22.87 7.21 -13.16
N LEU A 44 23.24 6.80 -14.37
CA LEU A 44 24.32 7.45 -15.11
C LEU A 44 23.80 8.76 -15.70
N GLY A 45 24.05 9.87 -15.00
CA GLY A 45 23.72 11.22 -15.46
C GLY A 45 24.94 12.15 -15.42
N ASN A 46 25.30 12.75 -16.57
CA ASN A 46 26.21 13.90 -16.70
C ASN A 46 27.53 13.87 -15.89
N GLY A 47 28.14 12.70 -15.70
CA GLY A 47 29.45 12.56 -15.04
C GLY A 47 29.45 12.55 -13.51
N TYR A 48 28.29 12.50 -12.85
CA TYR A 48 28.17 12.37 -11.39
C TYR A 48 27.62 10.99 -10.98
N ASN A 49 27.96 10.55 -9.76
CA ASN A 49 27.34 9.38 -9.14
C ASN A 49 25.98 9.78 -8.54
N GLU A 50 24.92 9.70 -9.35
CA GLU A 50 23.53 9.94 -8.95
C GLU A 50 22.88 8.63 -8.51
N TYR A 51 22.14 8.67 -7.40
CA TYR A 51 21.38 7.52 -6.93
C TYR A 51 19.93 7.89 -6.64
N ASP A 52 19.05 7.14 -7.28
CA ASP A 52 17.61 7.16 -7.06
C ASP A 52 17.30 6.28 -5.85
N VAL A 53 16.83 6.89 -4.76
CA VAL A 53 16.59 6.22 -3.48
C VAL A 53 15.11 6.23 -3.14
N MET A 54 14.58 5.06 -2.78
CA MET A 54 13.18 4.91 -2.37
C MET A 54 13.02 3.93 -1.19
N PRO A 55 11.94 4.04 -0.39
CA PRO A 55 11.58 3.05 0.61
C PRO A 55 11.36 1.66 -0.01
N THR A 56 11.91 0.63 0.62
CA THR A 56 11.73 -0.76 0.20
C THR A 56 11.52 -1.69 1.39
N ARG A 57 11.03 -2.90 1.11
CA ARG A 57 10.68 -3.90 2.14
C ARG A 57 11.88 -4.23 3.00
N THR A 58 13.04 -4.47 2.41
CA THR A 58 14.33 -4.63 3.10
C THR A 58 15.42 -3.83 2.37
N PRO A 59 16.56 -3.58 3.02
CA PRO A 59 17.66 -2.85 2.37
C PRO A 59 18.12 -3.54 1.08
N ASN A 60 18.23 -2.77 0.00
CA ASN A 60 18.76 -3.20 -1.31
C ASN A 60 17.99 -4.34 -2.01
N ASP A 61 16.72 -4.57 -1.69
CA ASP A 61 15.90 -5.60 -2.34
C ASP A 61 15.07 -5.11 -3.53
N MET A 62 15.08 -3.79 -3.77
CA MET A 62 14.29 -3.10 -4.80
C MET A 62 12.77 -3.31 -4.68
N ASN A 63 12.29 -3.87 -3.58
CA ASN A 63 10.90 -4.20 -3.36
C ASN A 63 10.18 -3.05 -2.67
N TRP A 64 9.78 -2.06 -3.47
CA TRP A 64 8.96 -0.91 -3.06
C TRP A 64 7.50 -1.28 -2.73
N ARG A 65 7.08 -2.54 -2.87
CA ARG A 65 5.72 -3.00 -2.54
C ARG A 65 5.61 -3.25 -1.04
N CYS A 66 5.74 -2.17 -0.28
CA CYS A 66 5.66 -2.14 1.18
C CYS A 66 4.86 -0.92 1.64
N VAL A 67 4.57 -0.85 2.94
CA VAL A 67 3.85 0.28 3.54
C VAL A 67 4.72 1.04 4.55
N LEU A 68 4.50 2.36 4.62
CA LEU A 68 4.88 3.20 5.75
C LEU A 68 3.62 3.92 6.26
N ALA A 69 3.39 3.85 7.56
CA ALA A 69 2.23 4.42 8.23
C ALA A 69 2.59 4.91 9.64
N ILE A 70 1.62 5.52 10.33
CA ILE A 70 1.83 6.04 11.69
C ILE A 70 2.40 4.95 12.61
N GLY A 71 3.49 5.27 13.29
CA GLY A 71 4.20 4.33 14.18
C GLY A 71 5.42 3.67 13.54
N ASP A 72 5.67 3.88 12.24
CA ASP A 72 6.89 3.43 11.59
C ASP A 72 8.06 4.39 11.82
N GLY A 73 9.29 3.86 11.73
CA GLY A 73 10.53 4.64 11.76
C GLY A 73 11.24 4.67 13.12
N TYR A 74 10.69 3.96 14.11
CA TYR A 74 11.23 3.93 15.47
C TYR A 74 12.27 2.83 15.70
N VAL A 75 12.46 1.90 14.74
CA VAL A 75 13.31 0.72 14.91
C VAL A 75 14.15 0.42 13.67
N GLY A 76 15.45 0.21 13.88
CA GLY A 76 16.40 -0.27 12.87
C GLY A 76 16.34 0.48 11.54
N ASP A 77 16.42 -0.26 10.45
CA ASP A 77 16.50 0.28 9.09
C ASP A 77 15.20 0.95 8.60
N GLN A 78 14.08 0.77 9.31
CA GLN A 78 12.82 1.46 9.02
C GLN A 78 12.95 2.98 9.20
N TYR A 79 13.85 3.45 10.07
CA TYR A 79 14.19 4.87 10.20
C TYR A 79 14.56 5.48 8.85
N TYR A 80 15.41 4.80 8.08
CA TYR A 80 15.87 5.31 6.78
C TYR A 80 14.74 5.35 5.74
N ALA A 81 13.84 4.36 5.76
CA ALA A 81 12.68 4.34 4.88
C ALA A 81 11.80 5.58 5.08
N VAL A 82 11.48 5.92 6.34
CA VAL A 82 10.68 7.10 6.66
C VAL A 82 11.45 8.39 6.37
N TRP A 83 12.74 8.44 6.69
CA TRP A 83 13.56 9.63 6.49
C TRP A 83 13.65 10.01 5.00
N TYR A 84 13.86 9.04 4.11
CA TYR A 84 13.89 9.28 2.66
C TYR A 84 12.51 9.64 2.09
N LEU A 85 11.43 9.08 2.64
CA LEU A 85 10.07 9.52 2.32
C LEU A 85 9.89 11.00 2.69
N GLN A 86 10.20 11.40 3.92
CA GLN A 86 10.08 12.78 4.39
C GLN A 86 10.89 13.77 3.55
N ARG A 87 12.11 13.39 3.13
CA ARG A 87 12.90 14.19 2.20
C ARG A 87 12.24 14.41 0.85
N SER A 88 11.63 13.36 0.31
CA SER A 88 10.91 13.42 -0.95
C SER A 88 9.66 14.29 -0.85
N LEU A 89 8.91 14.15 0.25
CA LEU A 89 7.77 15.01 0.58
C LEU A 89 8.19 16.49 0.65
N HIS A 90 9.31 16.78 1.31
CA HIS A 90 9.82 18.14 1.41
C HIS A 90 10.28 18.69 0.06
N ALA A 91 11.18 17.97 -0.63
CA ALA A 91 11.84 18.47 -1.83
C ALA A 91 10.95 18.49 -3.09
N CYS A 92 10.10 17.48 -3.27
CA CYS A 92 9.31 17.31 -4.49
C CYS A 92 7.88 17.85 -4.36
N TYR A 93 7.38 17.98 -3.12
CA TYR A 93 6.00 18.40 -2.86
C TYR A 93 5.88 19.61 -1.94
N GLY A 94 6.99 20.26 -1.58
CA GLY A 94 7.00 21.46 -0.74
C GLY A 94 6.36 21.26 0.63
N GLN A 95 6.43 20.03 1.17
CA GLN A 95 5.85 19.74 2.49
C GLN A 95 6.80 20.20 3.60
N GLU A 96 6.36 21.20 4.37
CA GLU A 96 7.11 21.76 5.51
C GLU A 96 6.92 20.88 6.76
N ILE A 97 7.52 19.67 6.74
CA ILE A 97 7.49 18.71 7.85
C ILE A 97 8.89 18.43 8.38
N ALA A 98 8.98 17.94 9.62
CA ALA A 98 10.24 17.43 10.16
C ALA A 98 10.74 16.22 9.35
N ILE A 99 12.07 16.18 9.13
CA ILE A 99 12.77 15.05 8.52
C ILE A 99 13.51 14.30 9.64
N ASP A 100 12.74 13.59 10.45
CA ASP A 100 13.19 12.96 11.71
C ASP A 100 13.14 11.42 11.68
N GLY A 101 12.81 10.84 10.52
CA GLY A 101 12.70 9.41 10.31
C GLY A 101 11.55 8.76 11.10
N LYS A 102 10.59 9.53 11.61
CA LYS A 102 9.43 9.03 12.37
C LYS A 102 8.14 9.35 11.65
N TYR A 103 7.35 8.31 11.38
CA TYR A 103 6.10 8.49 10.67
C TYR A 103 5.03 8.93 11.67
N GLY A 104 4.96 10.24 11.91
CA GLY A 104 3.98 10.87 12.78
C GLY A 104 2.77 11.43 12.02
N PRO A 105 1.84 12.10 12.73
CA PRO A 105 0.66 12.73 12.12
C PRO A 105 1.00 13.75 11.03
N GLN A 106 2.11 14.49 11.17
CA GLN A 106 2.55 15.46 10.16
C GLN A 106 3.00 14.76 8.86
N THR A 107 3.73 13.65 8.96
CA THR A 107 4.11 12.84 7.80
C THR A 107 2.87 12.23 7.13
N ALA A 108 1.91 11.74 7.92
CA ALA A 108 0.65 11.21 7.39
C ALA A 108 -0.15 12.28 6.61
N GLU A 109 -0.22 13.51 7.13
CA GLU A 109 -0.90 14.61 6.43
C GLU A 109 -0.18 15.02 5.14
N ALA A 110 1.16 15.06 5.16
CA ALA A 110 1.96 15.30 3.97
C ALA A 110 1.73 14.22 2.88
N VAL A 111 1.62 12.95 3.27
CA VAL A 111 1.28 11.87 2.34
C VAL A 111 -0.14 12.04 1.78
N LYS A 112 -1.12 12.48 2.59
CA LYS A 112 -2.46 12.81 2.08
C LYS A 112 -2.42 13.94 1.05
N ASN A 113 -1.57 14.95 1.23
CA ASN A 113 -1.39 16.01 0.26
C ASN A 113 -0.89 15.47 -1.09
N VAL A 114 0.11 14.56 -1.07
CA VAL A 114 0.59 13.88 -2.28
C VAL A 114 -0.50 13.03 -2.93
N GLN A 115 -1.24 12.25 -2.15
CA GLN A 115 -2.36 11.44 -2.65
C GLN A 115 -3.43 12.32 -3.32
N ARG A 116 -3.82 13.45 -2.71
CA ARG A 116 -4.74 14.43 -3.29
C ARG A 116 -4.19 15.06 -4.56
N PHE A 117 -2.91 15.44 -4.55
CA PHE A 117 -2.25 16.03 -5.70
C PHE A 117 -2.33 15.09 -6.91
N HIS A 118 -1.86 13.84 -6.79
CA HIS A 118 -1.89 12.89 -7.91
C HIS A 118 -3.31 12.51 -8.34
N ASN A 119 -4.27 12.44 -7.41
CA ASN A 119 -5.68 12.31 -7.80
C ASN A 119 -6.16 13.50 -8.64
N SER A 120 -5.73 14.73 -8.32
CA SER A 120 -6.14 15.92 -9.07
C SER A 120 -5.45 16.10 -10.42
N VAL A 121 -4.18 15.70 -10.54
CA VAL A 121 -3.38 15.94 -11.76
C VAL A 121 -3.30 14.75 -12.71
N GLN A 122 -3.52 13.53 -12.22
CA GLN A 122 -3.31 12.29 -12.96
C GLN A 122 -4.48 11.29 -12.88
N ASP A 123 -5.58 11.64 -12.20
CA ASP A 123 -6.72 10.74 -11.96
C ASP A 123 -6.27 9.39 -11.35
N ALA A 124 -5.30 9.46 -10.42
CA ALA A 124 -4.58 8.30 -9.91
C ALA A 124 -5.43 7.31 -9.09
N GLY A 125 -6.65 7.67 -8.69
CA GLY A 125 -7.56 6.80 -7.92
C GLY A 125 -7.01 6.38 -6.56
N LEU A 126 -6.08 7.16 -5.98
CA LEU A 126 -5.47 6.88 -4.68
C LEU A 126 -6.48 7.09 -3.55
N ALA A 127 -6.48 6.18 -2.57
CA ALA A 127 -7.09 6.46 -1.28
C ALA A 127 -6.33 7.60 -0.59
N VAL A 128 -7.05 8.58 -0.03
CA VAL A 128 -6.47 9.71 0.72
C VAL A 128 -6.41 9.34 2.21
N ASP A 129 -5.69 8.28 2.52
CA ASP A 129 -5.61 7.67 3.86
C ASP A 129 -4.36 8.11 4.65
N GLY A 130 -3.37 8.71 4.00
CA GLY A 130 -2.10 9.10 4.62
C GLY A 130 -1.18 7.92 4.89
N VAL A 131 -1.42 6.76 4.25
CA VAL A 131 -0.51 5.62 4.23
C VAL A 131 0.33 5.70 2.95
N TYR A 132 1.64 5.69 3.09
CA TYR A 132 2.52 5.46 1.95
C TYR A 132 2.46 3.96 1.64
N GLY A 133 1.64 3.59 0.65
CA GLY A 133 1.53 2.21 0.16
C GLY A 133 1.97 2.07 -1.30
N PRO A 134 1.92 0.86 -1.88
CA PRO A 134 2.41 0.62 -3.25
C PRO A 134 1.81 1.55 -4.30
N ASN A 135 0.52 1.89 -4.20
CA ASN A 135 -0.10 2.80 -5.17
C ASN A 135 0.45 4.23 -5.02
N THR A 136 0.57 4.75 -3.79
CA THR A 136 1.22 6.04 -3.55
C THR A 136 2.68 6.02 -4.02
N ALA A 137 3.39 4.93 -3.74
CA ALA A 137 4.78 4.74 -4.14
C ALA A 137 4.99 4.74 -5.67
N TYR A 138 4.00 4.26 -6.42
CA TYR A 138 4.01 4.24 -7.88
C TYR A 138 3.88 5.63 -8.49
N TYR A 139 3.00 6.47 -7.93
CA TYR A 139 2.73 7.80 -8.50
C TYR A 139 3.71 8.87 -8.03
N MET A 140 4.22 8.74 -6.81
CA MET A 140 5.00 9.83 -6.24
C MET A 140 6.40 9.97 -6.83
N GLU A 141 6.93 11.18 -6.73
CA GLU A 141 8.30 11.54 -7.01
C GLU A 141 9.16 11.41 -5.75
N TYR A 142 10.39 10.98 -5.95
CA TYR A 142 11.39 10.81 -4.91
C TYR A 142 12.54 11.78 -5.13
N GLN A 143 13.14 12.24 -4.04
CA GLN A 143 14.37 13.01 -4.11
C GLN A 143 15.57 12.05 -4.28
N ASN A 144 16.41 12.27 -5.29
CA ASN A 144 17.68 11.56 -5.43
C ASN A 144 18.83 12.23 -4.67
N THR A 145 20.02 11.63 -4.73
CA THR A 145 21.22 12.12 -4.00
C THR A 145 21.69 13.51 -4.42
N LEU A 146 21.26 14.02 -5.58
CA LEU A 146 21.59 15.36 -6.08
C LEU A 146 20.45 16.36 -5.85
N GLY A 147 19.41 15.97 -5.11
CA GLY A 147 18.28 16.83 -4.76
C GLY A 147 17.23 16.99 -5.86
N ARG A 148 17.33 16.24 -6.96
CA ARG A 148 16.34 16.25 -8.04
C ARG A 148 15.21 15.29 -7.75
N CYS A 149 14.05 15.59 -8.31
CA CYS A 149 12.86 14.75 -8.22
C CYS A 149 12.79 13.80 -9.42
N TRP A 150 12.53 12.53 -9.15
CA TRP A 150 12.40 11.49 -10.15
C TRP A 150 11.19 10.60 -9.82
N THR A 151 10.52 10.10 -10.85
CA THR A 151 9.43 9.14 -10.70
C THR A 151 9.98 7.75 -10.97
N LYS A 152 9.50 6.78 -10.19
CA LYS A 152 9.82 5.38 -10.45
C LYS A 152 9.25 4.93 -11.80
N THR A 153 10.10 4.35 -12.64
CA THR A 153 9.72 3.69 -13.90
C THR A 153 9.30 2.23 -13.72
#